data_AF-A0A6L5QQ70-F1
#
_entry.id   AF-A0A6L5QQ70-F1
#
_cell.length_a   1.000
_cell.length_b   1.000
_cell.length_c   1.000
_cell.angle_alpha   90.00
_cell.angle_beta   90.00
_cell.angle_gamma   90.00
#
_symmetry.space_group_name_H-M   'P 1'
#
loop_
_entity.id
_entity.type
_entity.pdbx_description
1 polymer ?
#
loop_
_entity_poly.entity_id
_entity_poly.type
_entity_poly.pdbx_seq_one_letter_code
_entity_poly.pdbx_strand_id
1 'polypeptide(L)'
;MSLILFNKPFQVLCQFSAQDGKATLADHLSIPNIYPAGRLDYDSEGLMLLTDDGKLQHAIAHPDHKEAKVYLVQVEGIADAAALARLQAPIDLGDFVTQPCKAARIAEPEWLWPRNPPIRQRAGQPTSWLAITLQEGKNRQVRRMTAAVGLPTLRLVRSAIGGMSLATHPLMPGEWMEVAPKDLAR
;
A
#
# COMPACT_ATOMS: atom_id res chain seq x y z
N MET A 1 13.88 13.38 -15.58
CA MET A 1 13.91 12.46 -14.44
C MET A 1 12.96 13.01 -13.39
N SER A 2 11.68 12.77 -13.63
CA SER A 2 10.62 13.13 -12.68
C SER A 2 10.31 11.89 -11.83
N LEU A 3 10.10 12.09 -10.53
CA LEU A 3 9.48 11.09 -9.68
C LEU A 3 8.10 11.62 -9.32
N ILE A 4 7.08 10.81 -9.55
CA ILE A 4 5.69 11.18 -9.34
C ILE A 4 5.15 10.37 -8.17
N LEU A 5 4.60 11.06 -7.19
CA LEU A 5 3.74 10.48 -6.18
C LEU A 5 2.33 10.42 -6.74
N PHE A 6 1.70 9.26 -6.65
CA PHE A 6 0.30 9.08 -7.03
C PHE A 6 -0.43 8.37 -5.90
N ASN A 7 -1.60 8.90 -5.51
CA ASN A 7 -2.48 8.20 -4.59
C ASN A 7 -3.47 7.34 -5.39
N LYS A 8 -3.14 6.06 -5.59
CA LYS A 8 -3.96 5.14 -6.41
C LYS A 8 -5.32 4.88 -5.74
N PRO A 9 -6.44 5.15 -6.41
CA PRO A 9 -7.77 4.77 -5.92
C PRO A 9 -7.97 3.26 -5.83
N PHE A 10 -8.99 2.86 -5.08
CA PHE A 10 -9.49 1.48 -5.05
C PHE A 10 -10.03 1.07 -6.43
N GLN A 11 -9.88 -0.19 -6.81
CA GLN A 11 -10.34 -0.71 -8.11
C GLN A 11 -9.73 -0.03 -9.35
N VAL A 12 -8.48 0.40 -9.22
CA VAL A 12 -7.65 0.88 -10.33
C VAL A 12 -6.49 -0.08 -10.55
N LEU A 13 -6.30 -0.55 -11.79
CA LEU A 13 -5.17 -1.40 -12.17
C LEU A 13 -3.86 -0.61 -12.17
N CYS A 14 -2.79 -1.24 -11.70
CA CYS A 14 -1.44 -0.68 -11.72
C CYS A 14 -0.78 -0.87 -13.11
N GLN A 15 -1.41 -0.32 -14.15
CA GLN A 15 -0.93 -0.32 -15.54
C GLN A 15 -1.61 0.81 -16.33
N PHE A 16 -1.03 1.22 -17.46
CA PHE A 16 -1.62 2.21 -18.37
C PHE A 16 -2.45 1.57 -19.50
N SER A 17 -2.15 0.33 -19.87
CA SER A 17 -2.87 -0.36 -20.94
C SER A 17 -4.30 -0.69 -20.49
N ALA A 18 -5.26 -0.38 -21.36
CA ALA A 18 -6.67 -0.70 -21.16
C ALA A 18 -6.89 -2.19 -20.91
N GLN A 19 -7.85 -2.52 -20.03
CA GLN A 19 -8.26 -3.89 -19.75
C GLN A 19 -9.75 -3.91 -19.40
N ASP A 20 -10.49 -4.78 -20.07
CA ASP A 20 -11.97 -4.81 -20.13
C ASP A 20 -12.68 -4.40 -18.82
N GLY A 21 -13.33 -3.23 -18.88
CA GLY A 21 -14.20 -2.70 -17.84
C GLY A 21 -13.52 -2.25 -16.54
N LYS A 22 -12.19 -2.22 -16.49
CA LYS A 22 -11.43 -1.82 -15.29
C LYS A 22 -10.74 -0.47 -15.51
N ALA A 23 -10.84 0.41 -14.51
CA ALA A 23 -10.03 1.61 -14.46
C ALA A 23 -8.54 1.27 -14.34
N THR A 24 -7.72 2.15 -14.88
CA THR A 24 -6.27 2.04 -15.07
C THR A 24 -5.59 3.33 -14.64
N LEU A 25 -4.26 3.36 -14.68
CA LEU A 25 -3.51 4.59 -14.40
C LEU A 25 -3.78 5.70 -15.42
N ALA A 26 -4.12 5.32 -16.67
CA ALA A 26 -4.41 6.28 -17.74
C ALA A 26 -5.68 7.11 -17.49
N ASP A 27 -6.58 6.64 -16.64
CA ASP A 27 -7.80 7.37 -16.25
C ASP A 27 -7.52 8.53 -15.28
N HIS A 28 -6.31 8.56 -14.69
CA HIS A 28 -5.91 9.55 -13.67
C HIS A 28 -4.64 10.34 -14.06
N LEU A 29 -3.79 9.78 -14.92
CA LEU A 29 -2.48 10.32 -15.25
C LEU A 29 -2.36 10.50 -16.76
N SER A 30 -2.26 11.75 -17.21
CA SER A 30 -2.05 12.11 -18.62
C SER A 30 -0.58 12.35 -18.98
N ILE A 31 0.34 12.06 -18.06
CA ILE A 31 1.78 12.30 -18.24
C ILE A 31 2.34 11.22 -19.17
N PRO A 32 3.02 11.58 -20.28
CA PRO A 32 3.54 10.60 -21.22
C PRO A 32 4.77 9.88 -20.67
N ASN A 33 4.97 8.63 -21.12
CA ASN A 33 6.19 7.84 -20.91
C ASN A 33 6.59 7.55 -19.45
N ILE A 34 5.66 7.69 -18.51
CA ILE A 34 5.88 7.28 -17.11
C ILE A 34 5.39 5.85 -16.88
N TYR A 35 5.97 5.17 -15.90
CA TYR A 35 5.58 3.81 -15.54
C TYR A 35 5.76 3.57 -14.03
N PRO A 36 5.03 2.61 -13.46
CA PRO A 36 5.09 2.32 -12.04
C PRO A 36 6.47 1.82 -11.58
N ALA A 37 6.98 2.45 -10.53
CA ALA A 37 8.14 2.01 -9.76
C ALA A 37 7.68 1.18 -8.57
N GLY A 38 7.39 -0.09 -8.87
CA GLY A 38 6.72 -1.01 -7.95
C GLY A 38 5.20 -1.07 -8.20
N ARG A 39 4.59 -2.19 -7.82
CA ARG A 39 3.17 -2.45 -8.07
C ARG A 39 2.34 -2.28 -6.81
N LEU A 40 1.05 -2.02 -7.01
CA LEU A 40 0.02 -2.05 -6.00
C LEU A 40 -1.18 -2.82 -6.56
N ASP A 41 -1.77 -3.70 -5.75
CA ASP A 41 -2.88 -4.55 -6.21
C ASP A 41 -4.11 -3.70 -6.60
N TYR A 42 -4.94 -4.26 -7.49
CA TYR A 42 -6.21 -3.66 -7.93
C TYR A 42 -7.11 -3.24 -6.76
N ASP A 43 -7.20 -4.10 -5.75
CA ASP A 43 -8.02 -3.93 -4.55
C ASP A 43 -7.31 -3.20 -3.39
N SER A 44 -6.11 -2.67 -3.63
CA SER A 44 -5.36 -1.85 -2.66
C SER A 44 -5.40 -0.38 -3.07
N GLU A 45 -5.16 0.51 -2.11
CA GLU A 45 -5.22 1.97 -2.27
C GLU A 45 -3.88 2.60 -1.85
N GLY A 46 -3.67 3.87 -2.18
CA GLY A 46 -2.61 4.67 -1.58
C GLY A 46 -1.40 4.89 -2.46
N LEU A 47 -0.30 5.22 -1.81
CA LEU A 47 0.91 5.77 -2.41
C LEU A 47 1.55 4.81 -3.40
N MET A 48 1.79 5.33 -4.59
CA MET A 48 2.57 4.75 -5.66
C MET A 48 3.61 5.74 -6.16
N LEU A 49 4.71 5.18 -6.65
CA LEU A 49 5.77 5.92 -7.31
C LEU A 49 5.71 5.63 -8.80
N LEU A 50 5.80 6.66 -9.64
CA LEU A 50 5.95 6.54 -11.09
C LEU A 50 7.14 7.39 -11.55
N THR A 51 7.79 6.97 -12.63
CA THR A 51 8.91 7.72 -13.20
C THR A 51 9.04 7.45 -14.69
N ASP A 52 9.72 8.36 -15.39
CA ASP A 52 10.16 8.26 -16.78
C ASP A 52 11.57 7.66 -16.92
N ASP A 53 12.28 7.40 -15.81
CA ASP A 53 13.67 6.91 -15.79
C ASP A 53 13.80 5.42 -15.46
N GLY A 54 14.34 4.64 -16.40
CA GLY A 54 14.40 3.17 -16.32
C GLY A 54 15.31 2.69 -15.22
N LYS A 55 16.39 3.42 -14.97
CA LYS A 55 17.37 3.12 -13.93
C LYS A 55 16.76 3.40 -12.56
N LEU A 56 16.06 4.54 -12.41
CA LEU A 56 15.37 4.87 -11.16
C LEU A 56 14.29 3.84 -10.85
N GLN A 57 13.48 3.48 -11.84
CA GLN A 57 12.44 2.49 -11.64
C GLN A 57 13.00 1.15 -11.21
N HIS A 58 14.05 0.69 -11.88
CA HIS A 58 14.70 -0.57 -11.52
C HIS A 58 15.25 -0.51 -10.10
N ALA A 59 15.92 0.58 -9.74
CA ALA A 59 16.43 0.79 -8.38
C ALA A 59 15.31 0.75 -7.33
N ILE A 60 14.19 1.45 -7.55
CA ILE A 60 13.07 1.46 -6.60
C ILE A 60 12.38 0.09 -6.51
N ALA A 61 12.21 -0.59 -7.64
CA ALA A 61 11.47 -1.85 -7.73
C ALA A 61 12.32 -3.09 -7.40
N HIS A 62 13.65 -2.95 -7.30
CA HIS A 62 14.55 -4.08 -7.08
C HIS A 62 14.23 -4.78 -5.75
N PRO A 63 14.15 -6.13 -5.71
CA PRO A 63 13.85 -6.87 -4.48
C PRO A 63 14.84 -6.60 -3.33
N ASP A 64 16.08 -6.26 -3.65
CA ASP A 64 17.11 -5.95 -2.65
C ASP A 64 17.01 -4.53 -2.09
N HIS A 65 16.22 -3.66 -2.71
CA HIS A 65 15.98 -2.30 -2.24
C HIS A 65 14.85 -2.31 -1.21
N LYS A 66 15.26 -2.25 0.06
CA LYS A 66 14.43 -2.49 1.26
C LYS A 66 13.69 -1.26 1.76
N GLU A 67 13.32 -0.34 0.87
CA GLU A 67 12.58 0.85 1.28
C GLU A 67 11.36 0.44 2.10
N ALA A 68 11.29 0.99 3.31
CA ALA A 68 10.23 0.65 4.25
C ALA A 68 8.89 1.13 3.69
N LYS A 69 7.89 0.24 3.72
CA LYS A 69 6.54 0.52 3.24
C LYS A 69 5.62 0.45 4.43
N VAL A 70 4.88 1.53 4.67
CA VAL A 70 3.88 1.58 5.74
C VAL A 70 2.51 1.38 5.13
N TYR A 71 1.77 0.44 5.70
CA TYR A 71 0.41 0.10 5.32
C TYR A 71 -0.54 0.40 6.46
N LEU A 72 -1.61 1.13 6.16
CA LEU A 72 -2.78 1.24 7.01
C LEU A 72 -3.76 0.15 6.59
N VAL A 73 -4.15 -0.69 7.53
CA VAL A 73 -4.91 -1.90 7.27
C VAL A 73 -6.14 -1.91 8.16
N GLN A 74 -7.31 -1.89 7.55
CA GLN A 74 -8.55 -2.17 8.26
C GLN A 74 -8.81 -3.66 8.20
N VAL A 75 -9.01 -4.29 9.35
CA VAL A 75 -9.26 -5.74 9.49
C VAL A 75 -10.60 -6.03 10.13
N GLU A 76 -11.16 -7.20 9.84
CA GLU A 76 -12.24 -7.78 10.64
C GLU A 76 -11.71 -8.11 12.05
N GLY A 77 -12.51 -7.84 13.09
CA GLY A 77 -12.16 -8.08 14.48
C GLY A 77 -11.30 -6.99 15.11
N ILE A 78 -10.93 -7.23 16.36
CA ILE A 78 -10.06 -6.36 17.16
C ILE A 78 -8.71 -7.03 17.27
N ALA A 79 -7.66 -6.39 16.75
CA ALA A 79 -6.30 -6.88 16.96
C ALA A 79 -5.90 -6.73 18.42
N ASP A 80 -5.71 -7.86 19.11
CA ASP A 80 -5.21 -7.93 20.47
C ASP A 80 -3.67 -8.03 20.51
N ALA A 81 -3.10 -8.08 21.72
CA ALA A 81 -1.66 -8.16 21.90
C ALA A 81 -1.05 -9.44 21.29
N ALA A 82 -1.79 -10.57 21.32
CA ALA A 82 -1.31 -11.85 20.79
C ALA A 82 -1.25 -11.82 19.25
N ALA A 83 -2.28 -11.31 18.60
CA ALA A 83 -2.31 -11.13 17.14
C ALA A 83 -1.22 -10.16 16.67
N LEU A 84 -1.03 -9.04 17.39
CA LEU A 84 0.04 -8.09 17.08
C LEU A 84 1.44 -8.72 17.23
N ALA A 85 1.68 -9.46 18.32
CA ALA A 85 2.94 -10.17 18.52
C ALA A 85 3.18 -11.20 17.41
N ARG A 86 2.13 -11.92 16.99
CA ARG A 86 2.22 -12.89 15.90
C ARG A 86 2.55 -12.23 14.56
N LEU A 87 1.97 -11.06 14.27
CA LEU A 87 2.26 -10.26 13.06
C LEU A 87 3.70 -9.74 13.03
N GLN A 88 4.26 -9.38 14.19
CA GLN A 88 5.64 -8.87 14.30
C GLN A 88 6.69 -9.98 14.10
N ALA A 89 6.35 -11.22 14.46
CA ALA A 89 7.21 -12.38 14.28
C ALA A 89 7.15 -12.94 12.84
N PRO A 90 8.18 -13.67 12.37
CA PRO A 90 8.11 -14.39 11.09
C PRO A 90 6.90 -15.32 10.99
N ILE A 91 6.11 -15.17 9.93
CA ILE A 91 4.94 -16.01 9.62
C ILE A 91 5.27 -16.84 8.39
N ASP A 92 5.10 -18.16 8.50
CA ASP A 92 5.09 -19.04 7.33
C ASP A 92 3.77 -18.87 6.58
N LEU A 93 3.85 -18.41 5.34
CA LEU A 93 2.69 -18.22 4.47
C LEU A 93 2.55 -19.35 3.43
N GLY A 94 3.42 -20.36 3.48
CA GLY A 94 3.43 -21.55 2.63
C GLY A 94 4.50 -21.52 1.54
N ASP A 95 4.57 -20.44 0.76
CA ASP A 95 5.56 -20.23 -0.30
C ASP A 95 6.81 -19.47 0.19
N PHE A 96 6.69 -18.73 1.29
CA PHE A 96 7.82 -18.07 1.96
C PHE A 96 7.49 -17.80 3.43
N VAL A 97 8.54 -17.55 4.21
CA VAL A 97 8.45 -17.05 5.58
C VAL A 97 8.72 -15.55 5.58
N THR A 98 7.82 -14.77 6.18
CA THR A 98 7.98 -13.31 6.26
C THR A 98 9.18 -12.92 7.11
N GLN A 99 9.79 -11.79 6.80
CA GLN A 99 10.72 -11.14 7.72
C GLN A 99 9.96 -10.60 8.95
N PRO A 100 10.63 -10.41 10.09
CA PRO A 100 10.06 -9.66 11.20
C PRO A 100 9.62 -8.27 10.74
N CYS A 101 8.52 -7.78 11.30
CA CYS A 101 7.96 -6.48 10.92
C CYS A 101 7.50 -5.67 12.12
N LYS A 102 7.15 -4.39 11.88
CA LYS A 102 6.45 -3.59 12.88
C LYS A 102 4.95 -3.67 12.59
N ALA A 103 4.16 -3.98 13.62
CA ALA A 103 2.70 -3.94 13.56
C ALA A 103 2.16 -3.29 14.84
N ALA A 104 1.25 -2.34 14.70
CA ALA A 104 0.62 -1.67 15.82
C ALA A 104 -0.87 -1.41 15.52
N ARG A 105 -1.73 -1.55 16.52
CA ARG A 105 -3.11 -1.08 16.44
C ARG A 105 -3.12 0.44 16.55
N ILE A 106 -3.86 1.10 15.67
CA ILE A 106 -3.97 2.55 15.60
C ILE A 106 -5.45 2.97 15.60
N ALA A 107 -5.72 4.24 15.88
CA ALA A 107 -7.00 4.85 15.53
C ALA A 107 -7.08 5.01 14.00
N GLU A 108 -8.31 5.14 13.48
CA GLU A 108 -8.49 5.54 12.08
C GLU A 108 -7.90 6.94 11.88
N PRO A 109 -6.98 7.14 10.91
CA PRO A 109 -6.38 8.46 10.70
C PRO A 109 -7.41 9.47 10.18
N GLU A 110 -7.43 10.67 10.77
CA GLU A 110 -8.41 11.73 10.42
C GLU A 110 -8.29 12.22 8.98
N TRP A 111 -7.10 12.15 8.38
CA TRP A 111 -6.83 12.54 7.00
C TRP A 111 -7.24 11.46 5.98
N LEU A 112 -7.71 10.30 6.44
CA LEU A 112 -8.05 9.19 5.55
C LEU A 112 -9.38 9.45 4.83
N TRP A 113 -9.39 9.25 3.51
CA TRP A 113 -10.59 9.42 2.69
C TRP A 113 -11.56 8.24 2.84
N PRO A 114 -12.87 8.45 2.58
CA PRO A 114 -13.83 7.36 2.46
C PRO A 114 -13.53 6.50 1.22
N ARG A 115 -13.68 5.19 1.33
CA ARG A 115 -13.52 4.27 0.19
C ARG A 115 -14.81 4.20 -0.64
N ASN A 116 -14.68 4.16 -1.96
CA ASN A 116 -15.80 3.85 -2.88
C ASN A 116 -15.48 2.59 -3.71
N PRO A 117 -16.33 1.53 -3.67
CA PRO A 117 -17.43 1.34 -2.71
C PRO A 117 -16.90 1.19 -1.27
N PRO A 118 -17.74 1.46 -0.25
CA PRO A 118 -17.34 1.31 1.15
C PRO A 118 -16.96 -0.13 1.48
N ILE A 119 -16.31 -0.33 2.63
CA ILE A 119 -16.11 -1.68 3.16
C ILE A 119 -17.45 -2.33 3.49
N ARG A 120 -17.53 -3.65 3.29
CA ARG A 120 -18.73 -4.40 3.67
C ARG A 120 -18.74 -4.57 5.19
N GLN A 121 -19.39 -3.64 5.88
CA GLN A 121 -19.61 -3.76 7.32
C GLN A 121 -20.72 -4.77 7.58
N ARG A 122 -20.50 -5.63 8.59
CA ARG A 122 -21.50 -6.58 9.08
C ARG A 122 -21.93 -6.12 10.47
N ALA A 123 -23.23 -6.06 10.70
CA ALA A 123 -23.77 -5.67 12.01
C ALA A 123 -23.20 -6.59 13.11
N GLY A 124 -22.75 -5.98 14.21
CA GLY A 124 -22.18 -6.70 15.36
C GLY A 124 -20.76 -7.23 15.18
N GLN A 125 -20.11 -7.02 14.02
CA GLN A 125 -18.70 -7.40 13.84
C GLN A 125 -17.80 -6.16 13.95
N PRO A 126 -16.96 -6.05 14.98
CA PRO A 126 -16.05 -4.92 15.10
C PRO A 126 -14.98 -4.96 14.02
N THR A 127 -14.41 -3.79 13.72
CA THR A 127 -13.21 -3.66 12.88
C THR A 127 -12.15 -2.89 13.63
N SER A 128 -10.88 -3.12 13.31
CA SER A 128 -9.78 -2.33 13.86
C SER A 128 -8.80 -1.93 12.78
N TRP A 129 -8.06 -0.84 13.04
CA TRP A 129 -7.02 -0.34 12.17
C TRP A 129 -5.64 -0.74 12.68
N LEU A 130 -4.78 -1.14 11.76
CA LEU A 130 -3.40 -1.50 11.98
C LEU A 130 -2.48 -0.62 11.13
N ALA A 131 -1.34 -0.23 11.68
CA ALA A 131 -0.18 0.21 10.92
C ALA A 131 0.81 -0.96 10.83
N ILE A 132 1.16 -1.38 9.62
CA ILE A 132 2.13 -2.45 9.37
C ILE A 132 3.27 -1.90 8.50
N THR A 133 4.51 -2.01 8.98
CA THR A 133 5.69 -1.57 8.25
C THR A 133 6.50 -2.77 7.78
N LEU A 134 6.66 -2.91 6.46
CA LEU A 134 7.42 -4.00 5.82
C LEU A 134 8.64 -3.45 5.08
N GLN A 135 9.73 -4.21 5.06
CA GLN A 135 10.91 -3.96 4.21
C GLN A 135 11.02 -4.94 3.04
N GLU A 136 9.94 -5.67 2.78
CA GLU A 136 9.79 -6.60 1.67
C GLU A 136 8.44 -6.37 0.97
N GLY A 137 8.27 -6.97 -0.20
CA GLY A 137 7.10 -6.78 -1.05
C GLY A 137 6.69 -8.05 -1.78
N LYS A 138 6.24 -9.06 -1.06
CA LYS A 138 5.75 -10.32 -1.64
C LYS A 138 4.28 -10.21 -2.05
N ASN A 139 3.83 -11.09 -2.94
CA ASN A 139 2.46 -11.07 -3.47
C ASN A 139 1.42 -11.12 -2.33
N ARG A 140 0.54 -10.11 -2.28
CA ARG A 140 -0.55 -9.96 -1.29
C ARG A 140 -0.11 -10.13 0.17
N GLN A 141 1.15 -9.87 0.48
CA GLN A 141 1.78 -10.23 1.75
C GLN A 141 0.99 -9.75 2.98
N VAL A 142 0.66 -8.46 3.05
CA VAL A 142 -0.08 -7.88 4.19
C VAL A 142 -1.41 -8.61 4.42
N ARG A 143 -2.17 -8.87 3.35
CA ARG A 143 -3.48 -9.56 3.46
C ARG A 143 -3.34 -11.00 3.91
N ARG A 144 -2.27 -11.68 3.49
CA ARG A 144 -1.97 -13.06 3.90
C ARG A 144 -1.54 -13.11 5.37
N MET A 145 -0.70 -12.17 5.80
CA MET A 145 -0.26 -12.04 7.20
C MET A 145 -1.44 -11.80 8.14
N THR A 146 -2.31 -10.84 7.83
CA THR A 146 -3.48 -10.53 8.67
C THR A 146 -4.48 -11.68 8.71
N ALA A 147 -4.73 -12.36 7.58
CA ALA A 147 -5.56 -13.56 7.56
C ALA A 147 -4.96 -14.72 8.40
N ALA A 148 -3.64 -14.91 8.36
CA ALA A 148 -2.94 -15.96 9.12
C ALA A 148 -3.05 -15.79 10.65
N VAL A 149 -3.33 -14.57 11.12
CA VAL A 149 -3.59 -14.29 12.55
C VAL A 149 -5.08 -14.15 12.88
N GLY A 150 -5.96 -14.57 11.97
CA GLY A 150 -7.42 -14.54 12.19
C GLY A 150 -8.08 -13.17 12.01
N LEU A 151 -7.41 -12.22 11.34
CA LEU A 151 -7.89 -10.84 11.14
C LEU A 151 -7.95 -10.48 9.64
N PRO A 152 -8.87 -11.04 8.84
CA PRO A 152 -8.93 -10.77 7.40
C PRO A 152 -8.97 -9.27 7.06
N THR A 153 -8.17 -8.86 6.06
CA THR A 153 -8.11 -7.46 5.62
C THR A 153 -9.35 -7.05 4.82
N LEU A 154 -10.01 -5.98 5.27
CA LEU A 154 -11.13 -5.31 4.60
C LEU A 154 -10.68 -4.18 3.67
N ARG A 155 -9.67 -3.42 4.10
CA ARG A 155 -9.11 -2.25 3.38
C ARG A 155 -7.60 -2.19 3.58
N LEU A 156 -6.87 -1.89 2.52
CA LEU A 156 -5.41 -1.80 2.54
C LEU A 156 -4.96 -0.54 1.82
N VAL A 157 -4.35 0.38 2.55
CA VAL A 157 -3.83 1.65 2.04
C VAL A 157 -2.33 1.69 2.29
N ARG A 158 -1.51 1.77 1.25
CA ARG A 158 -0.07 2.06 1.43
C ARG A 158 0.09 3.54 1.69
N SER A 159 0.44 3.93 2.92
CA SER A 159 0.52 5.35 3.31
C SER A 159 1.91 5.94 3.10
N ALA A 160 2.96 5.11 3.06
CA ALA A 160 4.34 5.58 2.91
C ALA A 160 5.25 4.58 2.19
N ILE A 161 6.28 5.12 1.52
CA ILE A 161 7.39 4.40 0.90
C ILE A 161 8.66 5.23 1.17
N GLY A 162 9.62 4.66 1.90
CA GLY A 162 10.84 5.38 2.30
C GLY A 162 10.50 6.68 3.04
N GLY A 163 11.14 7.78 2.64
CA GLY A 163 10.90 9.13 3.17
C GLY A 163 9.58 9.80 2.76
N MET A 164 8.82 9.20 1.85
CA MET A 164 7.59 9.80 1.29
C MET A 164 6.34 9.20 1.92
N SER A 165 5.36 10.05 2.25
CA SER A 165 4.10 9.61 2.84
C SER A 165 2.93 10.52 2.46
N LEU A 166 1.71 9.96 2.46
CA LEU A 166 0.48 10.72 2.27
C LEU A 166 0.17 11.68 3.44
N ALA A 167 0.81 11.49 4.60
CA ALA A 167 0.68 12.42 5.72
C ALA A 167 1.54 13.69 5.51
N THR A 168 2.69 13.57 4.85
CA THR A 168 3.61 14.69 4.58
C THR A 168 3.45 15.28 3.18
N HIS A 169 2.90 14.50 2.26
CA HIS A 169 2.61 14.86 0.87
C HIS A 169 1.14 14.54 0.61
N PRO A 170 0.21 15.38 1.13
CA PRO A 170 -1.21 15.09 1.07
C PRO A 170 -1.68 15.05 -0.37
N LEU A 171 -2.25 13.91 -0.75
CA LEU A 171 -2.88 13.66 -2.04
C LEU A 171 -4.19 12.92 -1.78
N MET A 172 -5.29 13.38 -2.34
CA MET A 172 -6.55 12.64 -2.38
C MET A 172 -6.49 11.53 -3.44
N PRO A 173 -7.36 10.50 -3.38
CA PRO A 173 -7.37 9.45 -4.39
C PRO A 173 -7.48 9.99 -5.81
N GLY A 174 -6.58 9.57 -6.69
CA GLY A 174 -6.53 10.02 -8.08
C GLY A 174 -5.64 11.25 -8.29
N GLU A 175 -5.20 11.91 -7.21
CA GLU A 175 -4.26 13.03 -7.30
C GLU A 175 -2.81 12.54 -7.34
N TRP A 176 -1.98 13.39 -7.94
CA TRP A 176 -0.54 13.18 -8.06
C TRP A 176 0.23 14.48 -7.90
N MET A 177 1.52 14.36 -7.60
CA MET A 177 2.46 15.48 -7.61
C MET A 177 3.86 15.01 -8.02
N GLU A 178 4.65 15.91 -8.57
CA GLU A 178 6.08 15.68 -8.81
C GLU A 178 6.90 15.94 -7.55
N VAL A 179 7.93 15.12 -7.34
CA VAL A 179 8.87 15.21 -6.23
C VAL A 179 10.29 14.95 -6.73
N ALA A 180 11.30 15.38 -5.96
CA ALA A 180 12.68 15.08 -6.31
C ALA A 180 13.02 13.64 -5.87
N PRO A 181 13.70 12.84 -6.70
CA PRO A 181 14.06 11.46 -6.34
C PRO A 181 14.87 11.33 -5.04
N LYS A 182 15.66 12.34 -4.70
CA LYS A 182 16.45 12.41 -3.46
C LYS A 182 15.61 12.34 -2.18
N ASP A 183 14.31 12.67 -2.26
CA ASP A 183 13.43 12.68 -1.09
C ASP A 183 12.96 11.26 -0.69
N LEU A 184 13.26 10.25 -1.50
CA LEU A 184 12.90 8.86 -1.22
C LEU A 184 13.76 8.27 -0.10
N ALA A 185 15.04 8.63 -0.06
CA ALA A 185 15.99 8.16 0.94
C ALA A 185 15.87 9.01 2.22
N ARG A 186 15.27 8.44 3.29
CA ARG A 186 15.33 8.97 4.65
C ARG A 186 15.45 7.85 5.66
#